data_AF-A0AAW8L5J0-F1
#
_entry.id   AF-A0AAW8L5J0-F1
#
_cell.length_a   1.000
_cell.length_b   1.000
_cell.length_c   1.000
_cell.angle_alpha   90.00
_cell.angle_beta   90.00
_cell.angle_gamma   90.00
#
_symmetry.space_group_name_H-M   'P 1'
#
loop_
_entity.id
_entity.type
_entity.pdbx_description
1 polymer ?
#
loop_
_entity_poly.entity_id
_entity_poly.type
_entity_poly.pdbx_seq_one_letter_code
_entity_poly.pdbx_strand_id
1 'polypeptide(L)'
;MTTAPTPESRRHGPAIPRWMLPSVRVRRRGDVITVEQRVPARVESIQTRSSYDSAHRGYVEHHDIPTFESGLRSPTGLALVKERLTIPASAASEQQVRQAVDHTVAAYDPGTAALSVQLSGGMLLRLLQTVAALGMAGIGLYLAISSYRSPSIAPAGDPFAGFQKVLTALPSVFALVALAIAVTCARATWVLRTPRFVAEEQWGLLRQTLTQLAGQEPGSSRPLDIEAGLRRDLITHPNGGPLTRGVTRDGRMGPPWPDAYDVAKRIRQGRRALVGMTIFASVFLLVGIVIFLLSIAAGQLTLIPLLFGVSIFGAIVSHISKRCDRLLVSYPSTMPGGEEPQELSWADIDTASLPAWCDARRRERYWNLVAIVFLVEFVVAVLAIFASVMMNQTAFSAGSSSQEAHAHALIWNSVLAVVVIAAALATVAIGRHWIHKKDSELRHQAGLL
;
A
#
# COMPACT_ATOMS: atom_id res chain seq x y z
N MET A 1 -28.99 31.37 -29.58
CA MET A 1 -29.62 30.89 -28.33
C MET A 1 -30.12 29.49 -28.61
N THR A 2 -29.48 28.49 -28.01
CA THR A 2 -29.83 27.07 -28.17
C THR A 2 -29.90 26.50 -26.76
N THR A 3 -31.11 26.46 -26.22
CA THR A 3 -31.43 25.86 -24.92
C THR A 3 -31.48 24.34 -25.08
N ALA A 4 -30.35 23.67 -24.87
CA ALA A 4 -30.37 22.24 -24.60
C ALA A 4 -30.92 22.03 -23.18
N PRO A 5 -31.93 21.16 -22.97
CA PRO A 5 -32.51 20.95 -21.65
C PRO A 5 -31.50 20.24 -20.74
N THR A 6 -31.30 20.80 -19.54
CA THR A 6 -30.65 20.14 -18.40
C THR A 6 -31.30 18.77 -18.14
N PRO A 7 -30.53 17.67 -17.97
CA PRO A 7 -31.10 16.34 -17.78
C PRO A 7 -31.98 16.28 -16.51
N GLU A 8 -33.24 15.86 -16.68
CA GLU A 8 -34.32 15.83 -15.68
C GLU A 8 -34.08 14.91 -14.47
N SER A 9 -33.04 14.08 -14.46
CA SER A 9 -32.82 13.07 -13.41
C SER A 9 -32.28 13.62 -12.08
N ARG A 10 -32.15 14.94 -11.91
CA ARG A 10 -31.38 15.58 -10.81
C ARG A 10 -32.21 16.48 -9.89
N ARG A 11 -33.49 16.17 -9.67
CA ARG A 11 -34.36 16.97 -8.79
C ARG A 11 -35.14 16.16 -7.76
N HIS A 12 -34.51 15.23 -7.05
CA HIS A 12 -35.17 14.46 -5.99
C HIS A 12 -34.28 14.45 -4.74
N GLY A 13 -34.45 15.43 -3.84
CA GLY A 13 -33.76 15.47 -2.54
C GLY A 13 -33.45 16.88 -2.01
N PRO A 14 -32.83 16.99 -0.82
CA PRO A 14 -32.42 18.29 -0.27
C PRO A 14 -31.29 18.94 -1.09
N ALA A 15 -31.18 20.26 -0.99
CA ALA A 15 -30.07 21.01 -1.60
C ALA A 15 -28.74 20.64 -0.93
N ILE A 16 -27.67 20.56 -1.73
CA ILE A 16 -26.34 20.23 -1.21
C ILE A 16 -25.72 21.48 -0.58
N PRO A 17 -25.41 21.47 0.72
CA PRO A 17 -24.91 22.65 1.41
C PRO A 17 -23.44 22.92 1.05
N ARG A 18 -23.06 24.21 1.08
CA ARG A 18 -21.70 24.67 0.72
C ARG A 18 -20.57 24.01 1.50
N TRP A 19 -20.80 23.60 2.74
CA TRP A 19 -19.76 22.95 3.56
C TRP A 19 -19.38 21.54 3.04
N MET A 20 -20.23 20.91 2.23
CA MET A 20 -19.94 19.64 1.56
C MET A 20 -19.13 19.82 0.27
N LEU A 21 -18.98 21.04 -0.24
CA LEU A 21 -18.21 21.30 -1.45
C LEU A 21 -16.69 21.12 -1.22
N PRO A 22 -15.93 20.70 -2.25
CA PRO A 22 -14.48 20.61 -2.16
C PRO A 22 -13.84 21.99 -1.99
N SER A 23 -12.78 22.07 -1.19
CA SER A 23 -12.00 23.31 -1.07
C SER A 23 -10.98 23.39 -2.19
N VAL A 24 -10.99 24.50 -2.92
CA VAL A 24 -10.03 24.80 -3.99
C VAL A 24 -9.04 25.86 -3.50
N ARG A 25 -7.76 25.73 -3.87
CA ARG A 25 -6.73 26.73 -3.58
C ARG A 25 -5.87 26.96 -4.81
N VAL A 26 -5.69 28.23 -5.17
CA VAL A 26 -4.72 28.65 -6.19
C VAL A 26 -3.41 29.01 -5.51
N ARG A 27 -2.30 28.51 -6.06
CA ARG A 27 -0.95 28.81 -5.60
C ARG A 27 -0.01 28.92 -6.79
N ARG A 28 0.89 29.90 -6.77
CA ARG A 28 2.03 29.94 -7.70
C ARG A 28 3.25 29.25 -7.10
N ARG A 29 3.92 28.44 -7.92
CA ARG A 29 5.20 27.81 -7.59
C ARG A 29 6.18 28.03 -8.75
N GLY A 30 7.01 29.05 -8.65
CA GLY A 30 7.89 29.48 -9.74
C GLY A 30 7.08 29.88 -10.97
N ASP A 31 7.36 29.23 -12.10
CA ASP A 31 6.70 29.50 -13.39
C ASP A 31 5.46 28.65 -13.64
N VAL A 32 4.94 27.96 -12.62
CA VAL A 32 3.71 27.17 -12.72
C VAL A 32 2.69 27.69 -11.72
N ILE A 33 1.47 27.92 -12.19
CA ILE A 33 0.29 28.18 -11.36
C ILE A 33 -0.43 26.87 -11.14
N THR A 34 -0.80 26.61 -9.89
CA THR A 34 -1.33 25.34 -9.40
C THR A 34 -2.70 25.59 -8.79
N VAL A 35 -3.69 24.81 -9.21
CA VAL A 35 -5.05 24.84 -8.67
C VAL A 35 -5.27 23.51 -7.96
N GLU A 36 -5.18 23.53 -6.63
CA GLU A 36 -5.32 22.35 -5.77
C GLU A 36 -6.78 22.18 -5.35
N GLN A 37 -7.43 21.08 -5.74
CA GLN A 37 -8.69 20.62 -5.16
C GLN A 37 -8.38 19.60 -4.06
N ARG A 38 -8.92 19.81 -2.86
CA ARG A 38 -8.75 18.85 -1.75
C ARG A 38 -9.97 17.95 -1.68
N VAL A 39 -9.75 16.67 -1.99
CA VAL A 39 -10.79 15.63 -1.99
C VAL A 39 -10.27 14.43 -1.19
N PRO A 40 -11.13 13.71 -0.44
CA PRO A 40 -10.78 12.40 0.11
C PRO A 40 -10.22 11.49 -0.98
N ALA A 41 -9.24 10.63 -0.65
CA ALA A 41 -8.89 9.51 -1.51
C ALA A 41 -10.16 8.73 -1.84
N ARG A 42 -10.50 8.67 -3.12
CA ARG A 42 -11.72 8.01 -3.57
C ARG A 42 -11.43 6.56 -3.83
N VAL A 43 -12.36 5.71 -3.43
CA VAL A 43 -12.37 4.31 -3.83
C VAL A 43 -12.99 4.27 -5.21
N GLU A 44 -12.19 4.22 -6.25
CA GLU A 44 -12.61 4.11 -7.65
C GLU A 44 -13.62 2.96 -7.84
N SER A 45 -13.41 1.83 -7.18
CA SER A 45 -14.29 0.66 -7.21
C SER A 45 -14.09 -0.26 -5.99
N ILE A 46 -15.15 -0.98 -5.59
CA ILE A 46 -15.10 -2.08 -4.61
C ILE A 46 -15.67 -3.28 -5.35
N GLN A 47 -14.80 -4.25 -5.67
CA GLN A 47 -15.24 -5.50 -6.29
C GLN A 47 -15.09 -6.63 -5.28
N THR A 48 -16.18 -7.40 -5.11
CA THR A 48 -16.20 -8.63 -4.32
C THR A 48 -15.86 -9.77 -5.25
N ARG A 49 -14.71 -10.42 -5.06
CA ARG A 49 -14.36 -11.60 -5.84
C ARG A 49 -14.27 -12.84 -4.97
N SER A 50 -14.97 -13.87 -5.42
CA SER A 50 -14.87 -15.25 -4.97
C SER A 50 -13.74 -15.93 -5.74
N SER A 51 -12.62 -16.23 -5.09
CA SER A 51 -11.62 -17.13 -5.68
C SER A 51 -12.00 -18.58 -5.38
N TYR A 52 -12.06 -19.42 -6.42
CA TYR A 52 -12.09 -20.87 -6.25
C TYR A 52 -10.65 -21.36 -6.11
N ASP A 53 -10.25 -21.74 -4.90
CA ASP A 53 -8.99 -22.45 -4.71
C ASP A 53 -9.10 -23.83 -5.37
N SER A 54 -8.37 -24.02 -6.47
CA SER A 54 -8.39 -25.26 -7.25
C SER A 54 -7.59 -26.39 -6.59
N ALA A 55 -6.90 -26.13 -5.47
CA ALA A 55 -6.12 -27.13 -4.75
C ALA A 55 -6.84 -27.76 -3.54
N HIS A 56 -7.85 -27.09 -2.95
CA HIS A 56 -8.58 -27.61 -1.78
C HIS A 56 -10.09 -27.41 -1.95
N ARG A 57 -10.84 -28.51 -2.04
CA ARG A 57 -12.31 -28.50 -2.01
C ARG A 57 -12.81 -27.66 -0.82
N GLY A 58 -13.52 -26.58 -1.10
CA GLY A 58 -14.63 -26.13 -0.26
C GLY A 58 -14.56 -24.76 0.41
N TYR A 59 -13.60 -23.89 0.09
CA TYR A 59 -13.61 -22.53 0.64
C TYR A 59 -13.55 -21.48 -0.48
N VAL A 60 -14.60 -20.66 -0.54
CA VAL A 60 -14.66 -19.47 -1.40
C VAL A 60 -14.17 -18.29 -0.58
N GLU A 61 -12.92 -17.90 -0.79
CA GLU A 61 -12.37 -16.73 -0.12
C GLU A 61 -12.86 -15.48 -0.85
N HIS A 62 -13.72 -14.70 -0.16
CA HIS A 62 -14.24 -13.45 -0.66
C HIS A 62 -13.25 -12.34 -0.29
N HIS A 63 -12.60 -11.78 -1.29
CA HIS A 63 -11.75 -10.60 -1.11
C HIS A 63 -12.44 -9.39 -1.70
N ASP A 64 -12.65 -8.37 -0.87
CA ASP A 64 -13.01 -7.03 -1.32
C ASP A 64 -11.71 -6.22 -1.49
N ILE A 65 -11.36 -5.89 -2.74
CA ILE A 65 -10.18 -5.06 -3.03
C ILE A 65 -10.66 -3.66 -3.44
N PRO A 66 -10.43 -2.63 -2.61
CA PRO A 66 -10.72 -1.26 -3.00
C PRO A 66 -9.61 -0.68 -3.88
N THR A 67 -9.91 -0.30 -5.11
CA THR A 67 -9.01 0.53 -5.94
C THR A 67 -9.20 1.99 -5.56
N PHE A 68 -8.10 2.74 -5.40
CA PHE A 68 -8.19 4.17 -5.12
C PHE A 68 -7.68 4.98 -6.30
N GLU A 69 -8.39 6.05 -6.67
CA GLU A 69 -8.07 6.94 -7.81
C GLU A 69 -6.65 7.54 -7.75
N SER A 70 -5.94 7.42 -6.62
CA SER A 70 -4.57 7.91 -6.44
C SER A 70 -3.46 6.88 -6.70
N GLY A 71 -3.79 5.64 -7.13
CA GLY A 71 -2.83 4.59 -7.43
C GLY A 71 -1.94 4.15 -6.25
N LEU A 72 -2.24 4.63 -5.04
CA LEU A 72 -1.55 4.30 -3.81
C LEU A 72 -2.48 3.48 -2.92
N ARG A 73 -2.19 2.18 -2.84
CA ARG A 73 -2.73 1.25 -1.86
C ARG A 73 -2.58 1.89 -0.48
N SER A 74 -3.65 2.46 0.08
CA SER A 74 -3.67 2.82 1.50
C SER A 74 -4.77 2.05 2.21
N PRO A 75 -4.42 0.89 2.81
CA PRO A 75 -5.25 0.21 3.79
C PRO A 75 -5.31 0.97 5.13
N THR A 76 -4.63 2.11 5.24
CA THR A 76 -4.46 2.86 6.49
C THR A 76 -4.82 4.33 6.30
N GLY A 77 -6.05 4.66 6.70
CA GLY A 77 -6.46 6.04 6.94
C GLY A 77 -6.80 6.84 5.68
N LEU A 78 -7.88 7.61 5.79
CA LEU A 78 -8.35 8.56 4.80
C LEU A 78 -7.31 9.66 4.56
N ALA A 79 -6.35 9.41 3.68
CA ALA A 79 -5.44 10.44 3.22
C ALA A 79 -6.21 11.38 2.28
N LEU A 80 -6.14 12.68 2.55
CA LEU A 80 -6.57 13.70 1.59
C LEU A 80 -5.61 13.66 0.40
N VAL A 81 -6.14 13.42 -0.79
CA VAL A 81 -5.37 13.50 -2.02
C VAL A 81 -5.42 14.94 -2.49
N LYS A 82 -4.26 15.50 -2.80
CA LYS A 82 -4.16 16.82 -3.44
C LYS A 82 -4.18 16.59 -4.94
N GLU A 83 -5.36 16.72 -5.52
CA GLU A 83 -5.53 16.76 -6.96
C GLU A 83 -5.19 18.17 -7.42
N ARG A 84 -4.30 18.28 -8.42
CA ARG A 84 -3.85 19.57 -8.92
C ARG A 84 -3.98 19.67 -10.44
N LEU A 85 -4.49 20.81 -10.88
CA LEU A 85 -4.38 21.29 -12.25
C LEU A 85 -3.27 22.31 -12.31
N THR A 86 -2.49 22.30 -13.39
CA THR A 86 -1.33 23.16 -13.56
C THR A 86 -1.30 23.85 -14.90
N ILE A 87 -0.89 25.11 -14.87
CA ILE A 87 -0.82 26.00 -16.03
C ILE A 87 0.52 26.74 -15.95
N PRO A 88 1.22 26.92 -17.08
CA PRO A 88 2.41 27.76 -17.07
C PRO A 88 2.02 29.22 -16.80
N ALA A 89 2.78 29.90 -15.94
CA ALA A 89 2.56 31.30 -15.59
C ALA A 89 2.74 32.25 -16.79
N SER A 90 3.33 31.77 -17.89
CA SER A 90 3.39 32.48 -19.17
C SER A 90 2.05 32.53 -19.91
N ALA A 91 1.12 31.60 -19.64
CA ALA A 91 -0.16 31.53 -20.34
C ALA A 91 -1.28 32.35 -19.66
N ALA A 92 -1.25 32.45 -18.33
CA ALA A 92 -2.20 33.27 -17.57
C ALA A 92 -1.55 33.76 -16.28
N SER A 93 -1.93 34.96 -15.82
CA SER A 93 -1.44 35.49 -14.55
C SER A 93 -2.12 34.83 -13.35
N GLU A 94 -1.46 34.79 -12.20
CA GLU A 94 -2.02 34.22 -10.96
C GLU A 94 -3.32 34.91 -10.54
N GLN A 95 -3.41 36.23 -10.74
CA GLN A 95 -4.60 37.01 -10.40
C GLN A 95 -5.79 36.64 -11.30
N GLN A 96 -5.58 36.50 -12.61
CA GLN A 96 -6.62 36.06 -13.54
C GLN A 96 -7.10 34.64 -13.22
N VAL A 97 -6.16 33.72 -12.95
CA VAL A 97 -6.49 32.34 -12.57
C VAL A 97 -7.28 32.33 -11.26
N ARG A 98 -6.86 33.11 -10.26
CA ARG A 98 -7.56 33.19 -8.97
C ARG A 98 -8.96 33.77 -9.12
N GLN A 99 -9.13 34.87 -9.84
CA GLN A 99 -10.43 35.48 -10.08
C GLN A 99 -11.38 34.52 -10.80
N ALA A 100 -10.90 33.84 -11.84
CA ALA A 100 -11.73 32.91 -12.59
C ALA A 100 -12.07 31.65 -11.77
N VAL A 101 -11.13 31.10 -11.00
CA VAL A 101 -11.41 29.98 -10.09
C VAL A 101 -12.39 30.39 -9.01
N ASP A 102 -12.20 31.54 -8.38
CA ASP A 102 -13.10 32.05 -7.33
C ASP A 102 -14.51 32.30 -7.90
N HIS A 103 -14.61 32.83 -9.13
CA HIS A 103 -15.89 33.00 -9.82
C HIS A 103 -16.56 31.66 -10.15
N THR A 104 -15.82 30.70 -10.74
CA THR A 104 -16.35 29.37 -11.07
C THR A 104 -16.81 28.62 -9.83
N VAL A 105 -16.05 28.68 -8.72
CA VAL A 105 -16.42 28.05 -7.45
C VAL A 105 -17.63 28.74 -6.82
N ALA A 106 -17.73 30.07 -6.91
CA ALA A 106 -18.86 30.81 -6.36
C ALA A 106 -20.16 30.62 -7.16
N ALA A 107 -20.05 30.46 -8.48
CA ALA A 107 -21.18 30.25 -9.39
C ALA A 107 -21.60 28.77 -9.49
N TYR A 108 -20.78 27.83 -9.01
CA TYR A 108 -21.11 26.41 -9.03
C TYR A 108 -22.27 26.09 -8.08
N ASP A 109 -23.39 25.70 -8.66
CA ASP A 109 -24.54 25.15 -7.94
C ASP A 109 -24.68 23.65 -8.25
N PRO A 110 -24.42 22.76 -7.28
CA PRO A 110 -24.56 21.31 -7.47
C PRO A 110 -26.03 20.84 -7.51
N GLY A 111 -27.01 21.73 -7.25
CA GLY A 111 -28.43 21.40 -7.26
C GLY A 111 -28.89 20.53 -6.08
N THR A 112 -29.84 19.64 -6.34
CA THR A 112 -30.42 18.73 -5.33
C THR A 112 -30.07 17.27 -5.63
N ALA A 113 -29.90 16.47 -4.58
CA ALA A 113 -29.62 15.05 -4.71
C ALA A 113 -30.23 14.25 -3.56
N ALA A 114 -30.55 12.98 -3.77
CA ALA A 114 -31.06 12.12 -2.71
C ALA A 114 -30.00 11.94 -1.59
N LEU A 115 -30.43 11.81 -0.34
CA LEU A 115 -29.55 11.64 0.82
C LEU A 115 -28.59 10.44 0.68
N SER A 116 -29.03 9.35 0.04
CA SER A 116 -28.21 8.17 -0.26
C SER A 116 -27.06 8.44 -1.23
N VAL A 117 -27.19 9.47 -2.07
CA VAL A 117 -26.16 9.92 -3.02
C VAL A 117 -25.29 11.02 -2.40
N GLN A 118 -25.85 11.84 -1.52
CA GLN A 118 -25.13 12.87 -0.77
C GLN A 118 -24.22 12.29 0.31
N LEU A 119 -24.66 11.27 1.03
CA LEU A 119 -23.92 10.62 2.10
C LEU A 119 -23.28 9.33 1.58
N SER A 120 -21.96 9.34 1.40
CA SER A 120 -21.26 8.10 1.08
C SER A 120 -21.42 7.09 2.22
N GLY A 121 -21.56 5.79 1.90
CA GLY A 121 -21.66 4.74 2.93
C GLY A 121 -20.47 4.75 3.91
N GLY A 122 -19.27 5.10 3.41
CA GLY A 122 -18.09 5.31 4.25
C GLY A 122 -18.22 6.50 5.21
N MET A 123 -18.80 7.64 4.76
CA MET A 123 -19.07 8.78 5.63
C MET A 123 -20.08 8.39 6.72
N LEU A 124 -21.16 7.71 6.36
CA LEU A 124 -22.20 7.28 7.31
C LEU A 124 -21.63 6.33 8.36
N LEU A 125 -20.83 5.34 7.94
CA LEU A 125 -20.17 4.41 8.85
C LEU A 125 -19.22 5.14 9.82
N ARG A 126 -18.40 6.06 9.31
CA ARG A 126 -17.47 6.84 10.16
C ARG A 126 -18.21 7.77 11.10
N LEU A 127 -19.35 8.33 10.69
CA LEU A 127 -20.22 9.13 11.53
C LEU A 127 -20.81 8.29 12.67
N LEU A 128 -21.36 7.11 12.35
CA LEU A 128 -21.88 6.17 13.35
C LEU A 128 -20.80 5.73 14.33
N GLN A 129 -19.59 5.42 13.84
CA GLN A 129 -18.44 5.09 14.69
C GLN A 129 -18.03 6.27 15.58
N THR A 130 -18.12 7.50 15.08
CA THR A 130 -17.84 8.70 15.87
C THR A 130 -18.83 8.83 17.02
N VAL A 131 -20.14 8.72 16.73
CA VAL A 131 -21.21 8.79 17.74
C VAL A 131 -21.07 7.67 18.77
N ALA A 132 -20.83 6.43 18.33
CA ALA A 132 -20.62 5.29 19.22
C ALA A 132 -19.39 5.49 20.12
N ALA A 133 -18.26 5.93 19.56
CA ALA A 133 -17.03 6.17 20.32
C ALA A 133 -17.19 7.33 21.33
N LEU A 134 -17.94 8.38 20.99
CA LEU A 134 -18.33 9.44 21.93
C LEU A 134 -19.20 8.90 23.08
N GLY A 135 -20.17 8.04 22.77
CA GLY A 135 -20.97 7.35 23.78
C GLY A 135 -20.11 6.51 24.73
N MET A 136 -19.18 5.72 24.20
CA MET A 136 -18.24 4.91 24.99
C MET A 136 -17.30 5.77 25.84
N ALA A 137 -16.82 6.91 25.31
CA ALA A 137 -16.02 7.87 26.06
C ALA A 137 -16.82 8.46 27.24
N GLY A 138 -18.10 8.80 27.02
CA GLY A 138 -19.01 9.26 28.06
C GLY A 138 -19.23 8.21 29.16
N ILE A 139 -19.42 6.94 28.80
CA ILE A 139 -19.55 5.82 29.75
C ILE A 139 -18.25 5.65 30.55
N GLY A 140 -17.09 5.65 29.87
CA GLY A 140 -15.78 5.55 30.53
C GLY A 140 -15.54 6.69 31.52
N LEU A 141 -15.92 7.93 31.14
CA LEU A 141 -15.81 9.10 32.01
C LEU A 141 -16.75 9.03 33.21
N TYR A 142 -18.00 8.59 33.01
CA TYR A 142 -18.96 8.37 34.10
C TYR A 142 -18.43 7.32 35.11
N LEU A 143 -17.91 6.20 34.61
CA LEU A 143 -17.33 5.14 35.45
C LEU A 143 -16.07 5.63 36.18
N ALA A 144 -15.22 6.42 35.51
CA ALA A 144 -14.06 7.05 36.14
C ALA A 144 -14.50 7.98 37.29
N ILE A 145 -15.42 8.89 37.04
CA ILE A 145 -15.94 9.83 38.05
C ILE A 145 -16.59 9.08 39.22
N SER A 146 -17.38 8.04 38.94
CA SER A 146 -18.00 7.18 39.96
C SER A 146 -16.92 6.51 40.83
N SER A 147 -15.89 5.95 40.20
CA SER A 147 -14.79 5.27 40.88
C SER A 147 -13.94 6.21 41.73
N TYR A 148 -13.75 7.47 41.31
CA TYR A 148 -13.05 8.49 42.10
C TYR A 148 -13.91 9.08 43.22
N ARG A 149 -15.24 8.95 43.13
CA ARG A 149 -16.18 9.44 44.15
C ARG A 149 -16.48 8.40 45.23
N SER A 150 -16.21 7.12 44.97
CA SER A 150 -16.28 6.07 45.99
C SER A 150 -15.09 6.16 46.97
N PRO A 151 -15.32 6.24 48.30
CA PRO A 151 -14.24 6.26 49.28
C PRO A 151 -13.45 4.93 49.24
N SER A 152 -12.12 5.00 49.23
CA SER A 152 -11.25 3.83 49.18
C SER A 152 -11.49 2.91 50.39
N ILE A 153 -11.77 1.63 50.17
CA ILE A 153 -12.02 0.65 51.24
C ILE A 153 -10.72 -0.04 51.72
N ALA A 154 -9.57 0.18 51.07
CA ALA A 154 -8.33 -0.52 51.44
C ALA A 154 -7.53 0.20 52.55
N PRO A 155 -7.13 -0.50 53.63
CA PRO A 155 -6.23 0.03 54.65
C PRO A 155 -4.84 0.36 54.07
N ALA A 156 -4.18 1.38 54.62
CA ALA A 156 -2.83 1.76 54.22
C ALA A 156 -1.81 0.64 54.54
N GLY A 157 -1.28 -0.02 53.50
CA GLY A 157 -0.23 -1.04 53.63
C GLY A 157 -0.41 -2.31 52.78
N ASP A 158 -1.53 -2.46 52.07
CA ASP A 158 -1.83 -3.66 51.28
C ASP A 158 -1.04 -3.69 49.94
N PRO A 159 -0.30 -4.77 49.61
CA PRO A 159 0.33 -4.97 48.30
C PRO A 159 -0.64 -4.84 47.10
N PHE A 160 -1.94 -5.01 47.32
CA PHE A 160 -2.99 -4.83 46.30
C PHE A 160 -3.46 -3.38 46.12
N ALA A 161 -3.01 -2.43 46.94
CA ALA A 161 -3.36 -1.00 46.79
C ALA A 161 -2.89 -0.41 45.45
N GLY A 162 -1.78 -0.94 44.91
CA GLY A 162 -1.31 -0.61 43.55
C GLY A 162 -2.27 -1.10 42.47
N PHE A 163 -2.80 -2.33 42.61
CA PHE A 163 -3.78 -2.91 41.69
C PHE A 163 -5.11 -2.15 41.70
N GLN A 164 -5.60 -1.71 42.88
CA GLN A 164 -6.80 -0.86 42.96
C GLN A 164 -6.62 0.51 42.30
N LYS A 165 -5.42 1.12 42.41
CA LYS A 165 -5.10 2.38 41.69
C LYS A 165 -5.06 2.20 40.17
N VAL A 166 -4.57 1.05 39.68
CA VAL A 166 -4.61 0.71 38.25
C VAL A 166 -6.05 0.46 37.79
N LEU A 167 -6.84 -0.28 38.58
CA LEU A 167 -8.23 -0.61 38.26
C LEU A 167 -9.14 0.63 38.23
N THR A 168 -8.88 1.62 39.10
CA THR A 168 -9.57 2.93 39.10
C THR A 168 -9.11 3.85 37.97
N ALA A 169 -7.88 3.68 37.46
CA ALA A 169 -7.36 4.44 36.32
C ALA A 169 -7.78 3.87 34.95
N LEU A 170 -8.14 2.59 34.87
CA LEU A 170 -8.56 1.91 33.63
C LEU A 170 -9.76 2.59 32.93
N PRO A 171 -10.84 3.01 33.63
CA PRO A 171 -11.93 3.76 33.02
C PRO A 171 -11.48 5.08 32.38
N SER A 172 -10.51 5.78 32.98
CA SER A 172 -9.94 7.03 32.46
C SER A 172 -9.13 6.78 31.19
N VAL A 173 -8.30 5.73 31.17
CA VAL A 173 -7.54 5.30 29.97
C VAL A 173 -8.50 4.89 28.85
N PHE A 174 -9.54 4.13 29.19
CA PHE A 174 -10.58 3.72 28.25
C PHE A 174 -11.29 4.92 27.63
N ALA A 175 -11.68 5.92 28.44
CA ALA A 175 -12.30 7.15 27.96
C ALA A 175 -11.39 7.93 27.00
N LEU A 176 -10.09 8.01 27.29
CA LEU A 176 -9.10 8.66 26.43
C LEU A 176 -8.93 7.94 25.09
N VAL A 177 -8.86 6.60 25.10
CA VAL A 177 -8.77 5.80 23.87
C VAL A 177 -10.04 5.96 23.03
N ALA A 178 -11.22 5.88 23.65
CA ALA A 178 -12.49 6.08 22.97
C ALA A 178 -12.61 7.50 22.37
N LEU A 179 -12.14 8.53 23.08
CA LEU A 179 -12.09 9.90 22.57
C LEU A 179 -11.13 10.04 21.38
N ALA A 180 -9.94 9.42 21.45
CA ALA A 180 -8.99 9.41 20.34
C ALA A 180 -9.60 8.75 19.10
N ILE A 181 -10.29 7.62 19.27
CA ILE A 181 -11.05 6.95 18.21
C ILE A 181 -12.13 7.90 17.66
N ALA A 182 -12.93 8.54 18.52
CA ALA A 182 -13.96 9.49 18.11
C ALA A 182 -13.39 10.64 17.27
N VAL A 183 -12.26 11.24 17.68
CA VAL A 183 -11.58 12.31 16.93
C VAL A 183 -11.10 11.81 15.56
N THR A 184 -10.50 10.62 15.51
CA THR A 184 -10.04 10.05 14.22
C THR A 184 -11.22 9.75 13.29
N CYS A 185 -12.32 9.20 13.79
CA CYS A 185 -13.55 8.95 13.04
C CYS A 185 -14.26 10.24 12.62
N ALA A 186 -14.27 11.28 13.46
CA ALA A 186 -14.83 12.59 13.13
C ALA A 186 -14.05 13.25 12.00
N ARG A 187 -12.72 13.23 12.09
CA ARG A 187 -11.83 13.71 11.02
C ARG A 187 -12.04 12.93 9.73
N ALA A 188 -12.17 11.62 9.82
CA ALA A 188 -12.50 10.74 8.70
C ALA A 188 -13.84 11.10 8.04
N THR A 189 -14.88 11.31 8.85
CA THR A 189 -16.21 11.75 8.39
C THR A 189 -16.13 13.09 7.67
N TRP A 190 -15.41 14.06 8.23
CA TRP A 190 -15.20 15.37 7.62
C TRP A 190 -14.45 15.30 6.29
N VAL A 191 -13.51 14.37 6.18
CA VAL A 191 -12.78 14.13 4.93
C VAL A 191 -13.72 13.53 3.87
N LEU A 192 -14.65 12.65 4.25
CA LEU A 192 -15.61 12.00 3.35
C LEU A 192 -16.88 12.82 3.06
N ARG A 193 -16.96 14.07 3.54
CA ARG A 193 -18.17 14.90 3.46
C ARG A 193 -18.60 15.27 2.04
N THR A 194 -17.69 15.19 1.10
CA THR A 194 -17.91 15.64 -0.28
C THR A 194 -18.39 14.47 -1.13
N PRO A 195 -19.57 14.56 -1.76
CA PRO A 195 -20.03 13.54 -2.69
C PRO A 195 -19.11 13.46 -3.91
N ARG A 196 -18.93 12.25 -4.46
CA ARG A 196 -17.98 12.01 -5.57
C ARG A 196 -18.34 12.79 -6.83
N PHE A 197 -19.63 12.79 -7.21
CA PHE A 197 -20.08 13.49 -8.42
C PHE A 197 -19.85 15.00 -8.32
N VAL A 198 -20.07 15.61 -7.14
CA VAL A 198 -19.82 17.04 -6.90
C VAL A 198 -18.35 17.37 -7.13
N ALA A 199 -17.45 16.51 -6.64
CA ALA A 199 -16.03 16.70 -6.83
C ALA A 199 -15.60 16.51 -8.30
N GLU A 200 -16.22 15.58 -9.04
CA GLU A 200 -16.00 15.40 -10.50
C GLU A 200 -16.50 16.57 -11.34
N GLU A 201 -17.72 17.02 -11.10
CA GLU A 201 -18.30 18.15 -11.83
C GLU A 201 -17.49 19.42 -11.59
N GLN A 202 -17.15 19.72 -10.33
CA GLN A 202 -16.30 20.88 -10.03
C GLN A 202 -14.92 20.74 -10.68
N TRP A 203 -14.34 19.53 -10.72
CA TRP A 203 -13.06 19.31 -11.40
C TRP A 203 -13.13 19.53 -12.91
N GLY A 204 -14.17 19.02 -13.57
CA GLY A 204 -14.43 19.24 -14.99
C GLY A 204 -14.64 20.72 -15.31
N LEU A 205 -15.39 21.44 -14.48
CA LEU A 205 -15.59 22.89 -14.60
C LEU A 205 -14.28 23.67 -14.44
N LEU A 206 -13.49 23.35 -13.40
CA LEU A 206 -12.18 23.98 -13.20
C LEU A 206 -11.28 23.74 -14.40
N ARG A 207 -11.22 22.52 -14.92
CA ARG A 207 -10.46 22.21 -16.14
C ARG A 207 -10.93 23.07 -17.32
N GLN A 208 -12.24 23.11 -17.59
CA GLN A 208 -12.79 23.89 -18.69
C GLN A 208 -12.45 25.38 -18.57
N THR A 209 -12.65 25.96 -17.39
CA THR A 209 -12.29 27.37 -17.10
C THR A 209 -10.81 27.61 -17.35
N LEU A 210 -9.95 26.72 -16.86
CA LEU A 210 -8.50 26.87 -17.02
C LEU A 210 -8.04 26.69 -18.47
N THR A 211 -8.64 25.78 -19.23
CA THR A 211 -8.39 25.62 -20.66
C THR A 211 -8.77 26.88 -21.44
N GLN A 212 -9.92 27.48 -21.12
CA GLN A 212 -10.38 28.73 -21.75
C GLN A 212 -9.45 29.91 -21.43
N LEU A 213 -8.95 30.01 -20.20
CA LEU A 213 -8.05 31.10 -19.80
C LEU A 213 -6.65 30.96 -20.39
N ALA A 214 -6.09 29.75 -20.39
CA ALA A 214 -4.72 29.50 -20.79
C ALA A 214 -4.56 29.24 -22.30
N GLY A 215 -5.67 29.05 -23.04
CA GLY A 215 -5.68 28.68 -24.45
C GLY A 215 -5.09 27.29 -24.74
N GLN A 216 -4.83 26.49 -23.70
CA GLN A 216 -4.22 25.17 -23.78
C GLN A 216 -4.73 24.30 -22.63
N GLU A 217 -4.64 22.99 -22.80
CA GLU A 217 -5.06 22.04 -21.77
C GLU A 217 -4.17 22.11 -20.50
N PRO A 218 -4.76 22.26 -19.30
CA PRO A 218 -4.01 22.27 -18.04
C PRO A 218 -3.45 20.88 -17.71
N GLY A 219 -2.25 20.82 -17.15
CA GLY A 219 -1.63 19.57 -16.70
C GLY A 219 -2.34 19.01 -15.46
N SER A 220 -2.72 17.73 -15.47
CA SER A 220 -3.39 17.05 -14.37
C SER A 220 -2.46 16.12 -13.59
N SER A 221 -2.65 16.08 -12.27
CA SER A 221 -2.00 15.09 -11.41
C SER A 221 -2.80 13.81 -11.18
N ARG A 222 -4.02 13.68 -11.73
CA ARG A 222 -4.85 12.49 -11.51
C ARG A 222 -4.40 11.34 -12.44
N PRO A 223 -4.20 10.12 -11.93
CA PRO A 223 -3.89 8.94 -12.74
C PRO A 223 -4.87 8.70 -13.89
N LEU A 224 -6.19 8.78 -13.64
CA LEU A 224 -7.22 8.59 -14.66
C LEU A 224 -7.12 9.59 -15.83
N ASP A 225 -6.80 10.85 -15.53
CA ASP A 225 -6.58 11.87 -16.56
C ASP A 225 -5.34 11.54 -17.41
N ILE A 226 -4.29 11.01 -16.77
CA ILE A 226 -3.06 10.60 -17.45
C ILE A 226 -3.31 9.37 -18.34
N GLU A 227 -4.10 8.41 -17.87
CA GLU A 227 -4.51 7.22 -18.64
C GLU A 227 -5.39 7.58 -19.83
N ALA A 228 -6.27 8.58 -19.66
CA ALA A 228 -7.04 9.19 -20.74
C ALA A 228 -6.18 9.98 -21.75
N GLY A 229 -4.87 10.09 -21.51
CA GLY A 229 -3.92 10.77 -22.40
C GLY A 229 -3.86 12.28 -22.21
N LEU A 230 -4.48 12.81 -21.16
CA LEU A 230 -4.43 14.25 -20.87
C LEU A 230 -3.03 14.65 -20.40
N ARG A 231 -2.75 15.95 -20.52
CA ARG A 231 -1.44 16.50 -20.18
C ARG A 231 -1.08 16.21 -18.72
N ARG A 232 0.16 15.78 -18.46
CA ARG A 232 0.67 15.56 -17.10
C ARG A 232 0.92 16.87 -16.37
N ASP A 233 0.80 16.81 -15.05
CA ASP A 233 1.09 17.91 -14.15
C ASP A 233 2.51 18.49 -14.33
N LEU A 234 2.59 19.82 -14.45
CA LEU A 234 3.83 20.55 -14.72
C LEU A 234 4.76 20.68 -13.52
N ILE A 235 4.28 20.45 -12.28
CA ILE A 235 5.16 20.46 -11.11
C ILE A 235 6.01 19.19 -11.05
N THR A 236 5.40 18.03 -11.32
CA THR A 236 6.13 16.75 -11.33
C THR A 236 6.74 16.44 -12.68
N HIS A 237 6.16 16.94 -13.77
CA HIS A 237 6.61 16.74 -15.14
C HIS A 237 6.73 18.11 -15.83
N PRO A 238 7.81 18.87 -15.62
CA PRO A 238 7.95 20.24 -16.13
C PRO A 238 7.88 20.35 -17.66
N ASN A 239 8.30 19.30 -18.37
CA ASN A 239 8.18 19.18 -19.83
C ASN A 239 7.01 18.26 -20.24
N GLY A 240 6.07 18.00 -19.34
CA GLY A 240 5.01 17.00 -19.48
C GLY A 240 4.08 17.33 -20.63
N GLY A 241 4.34 16.72 -21.79
CA GLY A 241 3.36 16.59 -22.86
C GLY A 241 2.31 15.51 -22.52
N PRO A 242 1.32 15.34 -23.41
CA PRO A 242 0.45 14.15 -23.39
C PRO A 242 1.29 12.88 -23.35
N LEU A 243 0.82 11.86 -22.65
CA LEU A 243 1.51 10.57 -22.65
C LEU A 243 1.38 9.93 -24.04
N THR A 244 2.49 9.77 -24.75
CA THR A 244 2.52 9.01 -26.00
C THR A 244 2.52 7.52 -25.69
N ARG A 245 1.38 6.87 -25.93
CA ARG A 245 1.27 5.40 -25.86
C ARG A 245 1.69 4.80 -27.20
N GLY A 246 2.53 3.76 -27.14
CA GLY A 246 2.90 2.98 -28.32
C GLY A 246 1.74 2.14 -28.84
N VAL A 247 1.94 1.47 -29.97
CA VAL A 247 0.92 0.59 -30.58
C VAL A 247 1.31 -0.87 -30.36
N THR A 248 0.38 -1.66 -29.87
CA THR A 248 0.50 -3.12 -29.71
C THR A 248 0.49 -3.80 -31.07
N ARG A 249 0.84 -5.09 -31.11
CA ARG A 249 0.89 -5.85 -32.37
C ARG A 249 -0.47 -5.94 -33.08
N ASP A 250 -1.57 -5.92 -32.32
CA ASP A 250 -2.95 -5.95 -32.82
C ASP A 250 -3.54 -4.55 -33.10
N GLY A 251 -2.72 -3.50 -33.06
CA GLY A 251 -3.15 -2.14 -33.38
C GLY A 251 -3.84 -1.39 -32.23
N ARG A 252 -3.91 -1.98 -31.03
CA ARG A 252 -4.44 -1.31 -29.83
C ARG A 252 -3.41 -0.34 -29.25
N MET A 253 -3.90 0.56 -28.41
CA MET A 253 -3.02 1.44 -27.65
C MET A 253 -2.35 0.65 -26.53
N GLY A 254 -1.03 0.67 -26.53
CA GLY A 254 -0.21 0.05 -25.50
C GLY A 254 -0.32 0.77 -24.15
N PRO A 255 0.34 0.23 -23.13
CA PRO A 255 0.13 0.65 -21.76
C PRO A 255 0.85 1.97 -21.44
N PRO A 256 0.33 2.81 -20.51
CA PRO A 256 0.96 4.07 -20.12
C PRO A 256 2.22 3.83 -19.27
N TRP A 257 3.40 3.80 -19.90
CA TRP A 257 4.66 3.56 -19.18
C TRP A 257 5.00 4.68 -18.17
N PRO A 258 5.54 4.31 -16.98
CA PRO A 258 6.12 5.28 -16.05
C PRO A 258 7.26 6.06 -16.71
N ASP A 259 7.34 7.36 -16.45
CA ASP A 259 8.45 8.15 -16.96
C ASP A 259 9.65 8.15 -15.99
N ALA A 260 10.74 8.81 -16.39
CA ALA A 260 11.96 8.88 -15.60
C ALA A 260 11.73 9.46 -14.20
N TYR A 261 10.80 10.40 -14.04
CA TYR A 261 10.47 10.99 -12.75
C TYR A 261 9.71 10.00 -11.87
N ASP A 262 8.70 9.32 -12.43
CA ASP A 262 7.92 8.27 -11.74
C ASP A 262 8.82 7.13 -11.27
N VAL A 263 9.75 6.69 -12.13
CA VAL A 263 10.75 5.67 -11.81
C VAL A 263 11.67 6.15 -10.69
N ALA A 264 12.23 7.37 -10.80
CA ALA A 264 13.11 7.92 -9.77
C ALA A 264 12.40 8.09 -8.42
N LYS A 265 11.14 8.52 -8.43
CA LYS A 265 10.30 8.67 -7.23
C LYS A 265 10.04 7.32 -6.58
N ARG A 266 9.61 6.31 -7.35
CA ARG A 266 9.38 4.95 -6.85
C ARG A 266 10.66 4.33 -6.30
N ILE A 267 11.80 4.48 -6.98
CA ILE A 267 13.10 4.01 -6.46
C ILE A 267 13.46 4.71 -5.15
N ARG A 268 13.24 6.02 -5.04
CA ARG A 268 13.53 6.76 -3.80
C ARG A 268 12.65 6.31 -2.64
N GLN A 269 11.36 6.10 -2.89
CA GLN A 269 10.43 5.55 -1.90
C GLN A 269 10.81 4.12 -1.51
N GLY A 270 11.11 3.28 -2.51
CA GLY A 270 11.60 1.92 -2.32
C GLY A 270 12.87 1.89 -1.47
N ARG A 271 13.84 2.76 -1.74
CA ARG A 271 15.08 2.86 -0.95
C ARG A 271 14.83 3.27 0.49
N ARG A 272 13.89 4.18 0.76
CA ARG A 272 13.51 4.53 2.14
C ARG A 272 12.88 3.34 2.87
N ALA A 273 11.99 2.61 2.19
CA ALA A 273 11.41 1.39 2.73
C ALA A 273 12.48 0.30 2.93
N LEU A 274 13.43 0.18 2.01
CA LEU A 274 14.58 -0.73 2.11
C LEU A 274 15.40 -0.42 3.35
N VAL A 275 15.78 0.85 3.57
CA VAL A 275 16.52 1.23 4.78
C VAL A 275 15.75 0.85 6.06
N GLY A 276 14.49 1.24 6.17
CA GLY A 276 13.69 0.93 7.36
C GLY A 276 13.51 -0.57 7.59
N MET A 277 13.28 -1.32 6.53
CA MET A 277 13.07 -2.77 6.62
C MET A 277 14.37 -3.56 6.75
N THR A 278 15.50 -3.07 6.24
CA THR A 278 16.82 -3.66 6.51
C THR A 278 17.19 -3.46 7.99
N ILE A 279 16.89 -2.30 8.58
CA ILE A 279 17.04 -2.09 10.03
C ILE A 279 16.15 -3.08 10.80
N PHE A 280 14.87 -3.17 10.45
CA PHE A 280 13.97 -4.15 11.07
C PHE A 280 14.45 -5.60 10.90
N ALA A 281 14.86 -5.99 9.68
CA ALA A 281 15.38 -7.31 9.38
C ALA A 281 16.68 -7.62 10.14
N SER A 282 17.54 -6.61 10.36
CA SER A 282 18.81 -6.76 11.07
C SER A 282 18.63 -7.18 12.54
N VAL A 283 17.46 -6.91 13.14
CA VAL A 283 17.11 -7.40 14.47
C VAL A 283 17.08 -8.93 14.49
N PHE A 284 16.49 -9.57 13.48
CA PHE A 284 16.44 -11.04 13.40
C PHE A 284 17.82 -11.65 13.22
N LEU A 285 18.66 -11.02 12.40
CA LEU A 285 20.04 -11.44 12.22
C LEU A 285 20.83 -11.29 13.54
N LEU A 286 20.68 -10.17 14.23
CA LEU A 286 21.35 -9.91 15.52
C LEU A 286 20.89 -10.89 16.60
N VAL A 287 19.59 -11.14 16.72
CA VAL A 287 19.05 -12.16 17.64
C VAL A 287 19.60 -13.54 17.30
N GLY A 288 19.64 -13.92 16.02
CA GLY A 288 20.24 -15.19 15.57
C GLY A 288 21.72 -15.31 15.94
N ILE A 289 22.51 -14.26 15.72
CA ILE A 289 23.94 -14.20 16.10
C ILE A 289 24.11 -14.31 17.62
N VAL A 290 23.31 -13.58 18.41
CA VAL A 290 23.39 -13.61 19.87
C VAL A 290 23.07 -15.00 20.41
N ILE A 291 21.98 -15.62 19.94
CA ILE A 291 21.61 -16.99 20.34
C ILE A 291 22.72 -17.97 19.94
N PHE A 292 23.26 -17.84 18.73
CA PHE A 292 24.38 -18.66 18.25
C PHE A 292 25.61 -18.56 19.16
N LEU A 293 26.03 -17.34 19.53
CA LEU A 293 27.17 -17.12 20.41
C LEU A 293 26.92 -17.63 21.84
N LEU A 294 25.69 -17.46 22.36
CA LEU A 294 25.29 -18.01 23.65
C LEU A 294 25.30 -19.54 23.65
N SER A 295 24.87 -20.18 22.55
CA SER A 295 24.97 -21.63 22.41
C SER A 295 26.43 -22.10 22.46
N ILE A 296 27.33 -21.43 21.73
CA ILE A 296 28.78 -21.73 21.79
C ILE A 296 29.31 -21.59 23.22
N ALA A 297 28.97 -20.49 23.90
CA ALA A 297 29.40 -20.23 25.27
C ALA A 297 28.87 -21.29 26.26
N ALA A 298 27.68 -21.83 25.99
CA ALA A 298 27.08 -22.95 26.74
C ALA A 298 27.61 -24.33 26.32
N GLY A 299 28.63 -24.41 25.46
CA GLY A 299 29.21 -25.66 24.96
C GLY A 299 28.40 -26.36 23.86
N GLN A 300 27.33 -25.72 23.35
CA GLN A 300 26.49 -26.24 22.28
C GLN A 300 26.87 -25.62 20.94
N LEU A 301 27.51 -26.39 20.05
CA LEU A 301 27.86 -25.93 18.70
C LEU A 301 26.68 -26.14 17.74
N THR A 302 25.74 -25.19 17.64
CA THR A 302 24.59 -25.29 16.71
C THR A 302 24.54 -24.10 15.75
N LEU A 303 24.40 -24.35 14.44
CA LEU A 303 24.28 -23.30 13.40
C LEU A 303 22.84 -22.82 13.18
N ILE A 304 21.88 -23.53 13.78
CA ILE A 304 20.45 -23.37 13.50
C ILE A 304 19.94 -21.93 13.75
N PRO A 305 20.26 -21.26 14.88
CA PRO A 305 19.78 -19.90 15.14
C PRO A 305 20.34 -18.87 14.16
N LEU A 306 21.58 -19.07 13.70
CA LEU A 306 22.24 -18.19 12.73
C LEU A 306 21.59 -18.33 11.34
N LEU A 307 21.40 -19.57 10.87
CA LEU A 307 20.74 -19.84 9.59
C LEU A 307 19.30 -19.30 9.57
N PHE A 308 18.57 -19.44 10.68
CA PHE A 308 17.23 -18.87 10.82
C PHE A 308 17.23 -17.34 10.69
N GLY A 309 18.16 -16.66 11.36
CA GLY A 309 18.32 -15.21 11.29
C GLY A 309 18.71 -14.73 9.87
N VAL A 310 19.66 -15.42 9.23
CA VAL A 310 20.10 -15.13 7.85
C VAL A 310 18.97 -15.34 6.84
N SER A 311 18.18 -16.41 7.00
CA SER A 311 17.07 -16.73 6.10
C SER A 311 15.98 -15.64 6.13
N ILE A 312 15.54 -15.22 7.32
CA ILE A 312 14.54 -14.15 7.47
C ILE A 312 15.09 -12.83 6.92
N PHE A 313 16.32 -12.50 7.28
CA PHE A 313 16.98 -11.29 6.80
C PHE A 313 17.06 -11.26 5.27
N GLY A 314 17.57 -12.34 4.68
CA GLY A 314 17.73 -12.50 3.23
C GLY A 314 16.40 -12.44 2.49
N ALA A 315 15.35 -13.10 2.99
CA ALA A 315 14.01 -13.08 2.39
C ALA A 315 13.41 -11.66 2.37
N ILE A 316 13.46 -10.94 3.50
CA ILE A 316 12.91 -9.57 3.62
C ILE A 316 13.69 -8.61 2.70
N VAL A 317 15.02 -8.64 2.76
CA VAL A 317 15.87 -7.74 1.97
C VAL A 317 15.70 -8.03 0.48
N SER A 318 15.61 -9.30 0.06
CA SER A 318 15.41 -9.68 -1.34
C SER A 318 14.08 -9.19 -1.89
N HIS A 319 12.99 -9.35 -1.13
CA HIS A 319 11.65 -8.89 -1.54
C HIS A 319 11.59 -7.38 -1.74
N ILE A 320 12.26 -6.62 -0.88
CA ILE A 320 12.23 -5.15 -0.97
C ILE A 320 13.21 -4.63 -2.01
N SER A 321 14.35 -5.30 -2.18
CA SER A 321 15.30 -5.02 -3.24
C SER A 321 14.67 -5.23 -4.62
N LYS A 322 13.87 -6.30 -4.80
CA LYS A 322 13.03 -6.51 -6.00
C LYS A 322 12.15 -5.30 -6.30
N ARG A 323 11.47 -4.73 -5.28
CA ARG A 323 10.61 -3.54 -5.45
C ARG A 323 11.38 -2.26 -5.82
N CYS A 324 12.70 -2.25 -5.62
CA CYS A 324 13.57 -1.12 -5.95
C CYS A 324 14.29 -1.29 -7.29
N ASP A 325 14.17 -2.45 -7.95
CA ASP A 325 14.84 -2.71 -9.22
C ASP A 325 14.30 -1.76 -10.30
N ARG A 326 15.19 -0.97 -10.88
CA ARG A 326 14.84 0.07 -11.86
C ARG A 326 14.13 -0.51 -13.07
N LEU A 327 14.53 -1.70 -13.54
CA LEU A 327 13.93 -2.32 -14.72
C LEU A 327 12.49 -2.77 -14.42
N LEU A 328 12.26 -3.37 -13.25
CA LEU A 328 10.93 -3.80 -12.80
C LEU A 328 9.99 -2.63 -12.55
N VAL A 329 10.52 -1.52 -12.04
CA VAL A 329 9.75 -0.29 -11.80
C VAL A 329 9.39 0.41 -13.12
N SER A 330 10.28 0.34 -14.12
CA SER A 330 10.04 0.95 -15.44
C SER A 330 9.06 0.13 -16.28
N TYR A 331 9.12 -1.20 -16.18
CA TYR A 331 8.27 -2.13 -16.91
C TYR A 331 7.54 -3.07 -15.94
N PRO A 332 6.50 -2.56 -15.24
CA PRO A 332 5.77 -3.35 -14.26
C PRO A 332 5.00 -4.52 -14.90
N SER A 333 4.74 -5.55 -14.08
CA SER A 333 3.94 -6.74 -14.44
C SER A 333 2.47 -6.42 -14.57
N THR A 334 2.06 -5.46 -13.77
CA THR A 334 0.68 -5.08 -13.56
C THR A 334 0.59 -3.58 -13.69
N MET A 335 -0.45 -3.12 -14.35
CA MET A 335 -0.80 -1.71 -14.32
C MET A 335 -1.94 -1.45 -13.36
N PRO A 336 -1.99 -0.26 -12.75
CA PRO A 336 -3.26 0.22 -12.24
C PRO A 336 -4.25 0.17 -13.42
N GLY A 337 -5.23 -0.72 -13.31
CA GLY A 337 -6.45 -0.73 -14.10
C GLY A 337 -7.61 -0.59 -13.13
N GLY A 338 -8.84 -0.46 -13.66
CA GLY A 338 -10.03 -0.13 -12.85
C GLY A 338 -10.17 -0.92 -11.54
N GLU A 339 -10.63 -2.16 -11.57
CA GLU A 339 -10.97 -2.92 -10.34
C GLU A 339 -9.83 -3.80 -9.79
N GLU A 340 -8.94 -4.30 -10.66
CA GLU A 340 -7.73 -5.02 -10.26
C GLU A 340 -6.52 -4.46 -11.03
N PRO A 341 -5.31 -4.58 -10.47
CA PRO A 341 -4.10 -4.35 -11.23
C PRO A 341 -4.12 -5.28 -12.45
N GLN A 342 -4.34 -4.72 -13.65
CA GLN A 342 -4.41 -5.52 -14.86
C GLN A 342 -3.04 -6.14 -15.10
N GLU A 343 -2.97 -7.47 -15.08
CA GLU A 343 -1.78 -8.19 -15.48
C GLU A 343 -1.54 -7.93 -16.97
N LEU A 344 -0.36 -7.39 -17.28
CA LEU A 344 0.03 -7.17 -18.66
C LEU A 344 0.49 -8.49 -19.26
N SER A 345 -0.13 -8.90 -20.36
CA SER A 345 0.37 -9.98 -21.20
C SER A 345 1.31 -9.42 -22.27
N TRP A 346 2.09 -10.30 -22.92
CA TRP A 346 2.91 -9.94 -24.08
C TRP A 346 2.08 -9.32 -25.22
N ALA A 347 0.79 -9.66 -25.32
CA ALA A 347 -0.11 -9.15 -26.34
C ALA A 347 -0.55 -7.69 -26.10
N ASP A 348 -0.59 -7.27 -24.83
CA ASP A 348 -1.07 -5.95 -24.43
C ASP A 348 0.01 -4.87 -24.55
N ILE A 349 1.23 -5.27 -24.92
CA ILE A 349 2.42 -4.43 -24.85
C ILE A 349 2.75 -3.87 -26.23
N ASP A 350 3.15 -2.60 -26.27
CA ASP A 350 3.57 -1.95 -27.49
C ASP A 350 4.85 -2.60 -28.05
N THR A 351 4.91 -2.68 -29.37
CA THR A 351 6.00 -3.35 -30.09
C THR A 351 7.39 -2.79 -29.75
N ALA A 352 7.48 -1.49 -29.45
CA ALA A 352 8.74 -0.82 -29.12
C ALA A 352 9.26 -1.18 -27.71
N SER A 353 8.37 -1.38 -26.73
CA SER A 353 8.75 -1.69 -25.35
C SER A 353 8.83 -3.19 -25.04
N LEU A 354 8.28 -4.03 -25.92
CA LEU A 354 8.18 -5.49 -25.74
C LEU A 354 9.51 -6.17 -25.35
N PRO A 355 10.67 -5.88 -25.98
CA PRO A 355 11.94 -6.48 -25.58
C PRO A 355 12.34 -6.12 -24.14
N ALA A 356 12.21 -4.85 -23.76
CA ALA A 356 12.56 -4.36 -22.44
C ALA A 356 11.62 -4.90 -21.35
N TRP A 357 10.34 -5.10 -21.68
CA TRP A 357 9.40 -5.75 -20.78
C TRP A 357 9.73 -7.24 -20.59
N CYS A 358 10.11 -7.98 -21.65
CA CYS A 358 10.59 -9.36 -21.51
C CYS A 358 11.84 -9.44 -20.60
N ASP A 359 12.79 -8.52 -20.74
CA ASP A 359 13.95 -8.43 -19.85
C ASP A 359 13.53 -8.18 -18.40
N ALA A 360 12.52 -7.35 -18.17
CA ALA A 360 11.93 -7.13 -16.84
C ALA A 360 11.31 -8.42 -16.29
N ARG A 361 10.57 -9.20 -17.09
CA ARG A 361 10.01 -10.50 -16.66
C ARG A 361 11.10 -11.47 -16.25
N ARG A 362 12.17 -11.57 -17.03
CA ARG A 362 13.34 -12.39 -16.71
C ARG A 362 13.96 -11.94 -15.38
N ARG A 363 14.18 -10.63 -15.20
CA ARG A 363 14.73 -10.04 -13.97
C ARG A 363 13.85 -10.31 -12.75
N GLU A 364 12.54 -10.24 -12.90
CA GLU A 364 11.58 -10.56 -11.84
C GLU A 364 11.68 -12.01 -11.40
N ARG A 365 11.79 -12.96 -12.34
CA ARG A 365 11.93 -14.38 -12.00
C ARG A 365 13.24 -14.66 -11.26
N TYR A 366 14.34 -13.97 -11.59
CA TYR A 366 15.58 -14.06 -10.82
C TYR A 366 15.43 -13.55 -9.38
N TRP A 367 14.75 -12.42 -9.18
CA TRP A 367 14.45 -11.94 -7.82
C TRP A 367 13.57 -12.91 -7.03
N ASN A 368 12.57 -13.51 -7.68
CA ASN A 368 11.74 -14.55 -7.06
C ASN A 368 12.60 -15.78 -6.68
N LEU A 369 13.53 -16.19 -7.54
CA LEU A 369 14.45 -17.29 -7.24
C LEU A 369 15.30 -17.00 -6.00
N VAL A 370 15.85 -15.78 -5.87
CA VAL A 370 16.61 -15.38 -4.68
C VAL A 370 15.74 -15.48 -3.42
N ALA A 371 14.49 -15.01 -3.48
CA ALA A 371 13.57 -15.13 -2.35
C ALA A 371 13.23 -16.59 -2.00
N ILE A 372 13.03 -17.45 -3.00
CA ILE A 372 12.77 -18.89 -2.81
C ILE A 372 13.97 -19.57 -2.12
N VAL A 373 15.21 -19.24 -2.50
CA VAL A 373 16.41 -19.82 -1.87
C VAL A 373 16.42 -19.55 -0.36
N PHE A 374 16.17 -18.30 0.06
CA PHE A 374 16.08 -17.96 1.49
C PHE A 374 14.86 -18.59 2.19
N LEU A 375 13.76 -18.81 1.47
CA LEU A 375 12.60 -19.52 2.02
C LEU A 375 12.90 -21.01 2.23
N VAL A 376 13.59 -21.66 1.29
CA VAL A 376 14.06 -23.05 1.44
C VAL A 376 15.00 -23.15 2.64
N GLU A 377 15.94 -22.22 2.78
CA GLU A 377 16.84 -22.16 3.94
C GLU A 377 16.06 -22.01 5.26
N PHE A 378 15.05 -21.13 5.28
CA PHE A 378 14.15 -20.96 6.44
C PHE A 378 13.42 -22.25 6.81
N VAL A 379 12.85 -22.95 5.82
CA VAL A 379 12.15 -24.22 6.04
C VAL A 379 13.10 -25.28 6.59
N VAL A 380 14.31 -25.39 6.04
CA VAL A 380 15.32 -26.33 6.54
C VAL A 380 15.73 -25.98 7.98
N ALA A 381 15.90 -24.70 8.30
CA ALA A 381 16.20 -24.25 9.67
C ALA A 381 15.06 -24.58 10.64
N VAL A 382 13.79 -24.42 10.25
CA VAL A 382 12.64 -24.79 11.10
C VAL A 382 12.59 -26.31 11.32
N LEU A 383 12.77 -27.11 10.26
CA LEU A 383 12.82 -28.57 10.37
C LEU A 383 13.98 -29.03 11.25
N ALA A 384 15.13 -28.34 11.18
CA ALA A 384 16.28 -28.56 12.05
C ALA A 384 15.95 -28.36 13.53
N ILE A 385 15.22 -27.28 13.86
CA ILE A 385 14.76 -26.99 15.22
C ILE A 385 13.87 -28.14 15.72
N PHE A 386 12.88 -28.54 14.92
CA PHE A 386 11.99 -29.65 15.29
C PHE A 386 12.74 -30.97 15.49
N ALA A 387 13.65 -31.31 14.57
CA ALA A 387 14.47 -32.51 14.70
C ALA A 387 15.36 -32.47 15.95
N SER A 388 15.98 -31.32 16.24
CA SER A 388 16.81 -31.12 17.44
C SER A 388 16.01 -31.24 18.73
N VAL A 389 14.79 -30.70 18.79
CA VAL A 389 13.90 -30.82 19.96
C VAL A 389 13.49 -32.28 20.18
N MET A 390 13.09 -32.97 19.11
CA MET A 390 12.71 -34.39 19.18
C MET A 390 13.88 -35.28 19.61
N MET A 391 15.08 -35.06 19.05
CA MET A 391 16.29 -35.83 19.41
C MET A 391 16.75 -35.56 20.85
N ASN A 392 16.58 -34.34 21.37
CA ASN A 392 16.90 -34.07 22.77
C ASN A 392 15.96 -34.82 23.71
N GLN A 393 14.66 -34.93 23.37
CA GLN A 393 13.71 -35.70 24.18
C GLN A 393 14.02 -37.21 24.16
N THR A 394 14.51 -37.75 23.05
CA THR A 394 14.91 -39.17 22.98
C THR A 394 16.22 -39.46 23.70
N ALA A 395 17.20 -38.55 23.65
CA ALA A 395 18.47 -38.69 24.37
C ALA A 395 18.31 -38.61 25.90
N PHE A 396 17.44 -37.72 26.40
CA PHE A 396 17.08 -37.65 27.82
C PHE A 396 16.42 -38.95 28.33
N SER A 397 15.72 -39.67 27.44
CA SER A 397 15.10 -40.96 27.75
C SER A 397 16.11 -42.13 27.74
N ALA A 398 17.26 -41.99 27.08
CA ALA A 398 18.23 -43.06 26.83
C ALA A 398 19.52 -43.00 27.67
N GLY A 399 19.73 -41.93 28.47
CA GLY A 399 20.84 -41.86 29.44
C GLY A 399 22.25 -41.82 28.84
N SER A 400 22.45 -41.14 27.70
CA SER A 400 23.74 -41.06 27.01
C SER A 400 24.80 -40.22 27.74
N SER A 401 26.08 -40.58 27.59
CA SER A 401 27.21 -39.83 28.16
C SER A 401 27.41 -38.45 27.49
N SER A 402 27.95 -37.47 28.23
CA SER A 402 28.13 -36.08 27.75
C SER A 402 29.10 -35.95 26.55
N GLN A 403 30.08 -36.84 26.44
CA GLN A 403 31.07 -36.83 25.37
C GLN A 403 30.53 -37.41 24.06
N GLU A 404 29.72 -38.47 24.12
CA GLU A 404 29.02 -39.02 22.95
C GLU A 404 27.98 -38.03 22.42
N ALA A 405 27.28 -37.32 23.31
CA ALA A 405 26.32 -36.28 22.93
C ALA A 405 26.99 -35.12 22.17
N HIS A 406 28.20 -34.69 22.58
CA HIS A 406 28.94 -33.63 21.89
C HIS A 406 29.43 -34.05 20.49
N ALA A 407 30.00 -35.26 20.35
CA ALA A 407 30.45 -35.77 19.05
C ALA A 407 29.27 -35.94 18.08
N HIS A 408 28.14 -36.46 18.57
CA HIS A 408 26.92 -36.64 17.80
C HIS A 408 26.35 -35.29 17.33
N ALA A 409 26.33 -34.26 18.19
CA ALA A 409 25.88 -32.92 17.82
C ALA A 409 26.76 -32.28 16.73
N LEU A 410 28.08 -32.44 16.79
CA LEU A 410 29.01 -31.92 15.77
C LEU A 410 28.79 -32.54 14.40
N ILE A 411 28.58 -33.86 14.34
CA ILE A 411 28.30 -34.60 13.10
C ILE A 411 26.97 -34.13 12.51
N TRP A 412 25.90 -34.06 13.30
CA TRP A 412 24.59 -33.63 12.82
C TRP A 412 24.56 -32.17 12.34
N ASN A 413 25.24 -31.26 13.04
CA ASN A 413 25.35 -29.86 12.58
C ASN A 413 26.13 -29.72 11.27
N SER A 414 27.16 -30.55 11.08
CA SER A 414 27.93 -30.59 9.83
C SER A 414 27.11 -31.14 8.67
N VAL A 415 26.38 -32.24 8.90
CA VAL A 415 25.43 -32.81 7.92
C VAL A 415 24.36 -31.78 7.56
N LEU A 416 23.83 -31.07 8.55
CA LEU A 416 22.81 -30.04 8.34
C LEU A 416 23.31 -28.89 7.46
N ALA A 417 24.51 -28.38 7.73
CA ALA A 417 25.13 -27.34 6.92
C ALA A 417 25.30 -27.79 5.46
N VAL A 418 25.77 -29.03 5.24
CA VAL A 418 25.92 -29.59 3.89
C VAL A 418 24.56 -29.72 3.19
N VAL A 419 23.52 -30.19 3.89
CA VAL A 419 22.17 -30.31 3.34
C VAL A 419 21.61 -28.95 2.94
N VAL A 420 21.78 -27.92 3.78
CA VAL A 420 21.35 -26.55 3.46
C VAL A 420 22.05 -26.03 2.20
N ILE A 421 23.37 -26.17 2.12
CA ILE A 421 24.15 -25.72 0.95
C ILE A 421 23.72 -26.47 -0.31
N ALA A 422 23.56 -27.80 -0.22
CA ALA A 422 23.13 -28.63 -1.35
C ALA A 422 21.71 -28.25 -1.82
N ALA A 423 20.77 -28.03 -0.90
CA ALA A 423 19.41 -27.61 -1.20
C ALA A 423 19.37 -26.24 -1.88
N ALA A 424 20.17 -25.28 -1.39
CA ALA A 424 20.28 -23.95 -1.98
C ALA A 424 20.86 -24.02 -3.41
N LEU A 425 21.95 -24.77 -3.61
CA LEU A 425 22.56 -24.95 -4.93
C LEU A 425 21.63 -25.64 -5.93
N ALA A 426 20.94 -26.71 -5.50
CA ALA A 426 19.95 -27.40 -6.33
C ALA A 426 18.80 -26.45 -6.73
N THR A 427 18.29 -25.67 -5.78
CA THR A 427 17.24 -24.67 -6.02
C THR A 427 17.70 -23.63 -7.06
N VAL A 428 18.93 -23.14 -6.94
CA VAL A 428 19.50 -22.19 -7.90
C VAL A 428 19.65 -22.81 -9.30
N ALA A 429 20.16 -24.04 -9.41
CA ALA A 429 20.36 -24.72 -10.69
C ALA A 429 19.04 -24.98 -11.41
N ILE A 430 18.08 -25.59 -10.71
CA ILE A 430 16.73 -25.89 -11.23
C ILE A 430 16.02 -24.58 -11.61
N GLY A 431 16.07 -23.58 -10.71
CA GLY A 431 15.47 -22.27 -10.93
C GLY A 431 16.05 -21.57 -12.16
N ARG A 432 17.37 -21.56 -12.33
CA ARG A 432 18.03 -20.97 -13.51
C ARG A 432 17.60 -21.63 -14.81
N HIS A 433 17.56 -22.95 -14.84
CA HIS A 433 17.12 -23.69 -16.01
C HIS A 433 15.65 -23.36 -16.37
N TRP A 434 14.77 -23.37 -15.36
CA TRP A 434 13.36 -23.01 -15.53
C TRP A 434 13.18 -21.57 -16.03
N ILE A 435 13.93 -20.60 -15.48
CA ILE A 435 13.90 -19.20 -15.92
C ILE A 435 14.29 -19.08 -17.40
N HIS A 436 15.35 -19.78 -17.81
CA HIS A 436 15.82 -19.75 -19.18
C HIS A 436 14.77 -20.29 -20.15
N LYS A 437 14.20 -21.47 -19.85
CA LYS A 437 13.11 -22.08 -20.63
C LYS A 437 11.88 -21.16 -20.72
N LYS A 438 11.47 -20.58 -19.60
CA LYS A 438 10.31 -19.68 -19.57
C LYS A 438 10.55 -18.35 -20.29
N ASP A 439 11.80 -17.91 -20.36
CA ASP A 439 12.16 -16.69 -21.09
C ASP A 439 12.19 -16.94 -22.60
N SER A 440 12.73 -18.08 -23.04
CA SER A 440 12.67 -18.47 -24.45
C SER A 440 11.23 -18.68 -24.93
N GLU A 441 10.38 -19.33 -24.14
CA GLU A 441 8.94 -19.48 -24.43
C GLU A 441 8.26 -18.12 -24.61
N LEU A 442 8.52 -17.17 -23.69
CA LEU A 442 7.92 -15.83 -23.74
C LEU A 442 8.39 -15.03 -24.95
N ARG A 443 9.69 -15.04 -25.25
CA ARG A 443 10.25 -14.32 -26.41
C ARG A 443 9.78 -14.90 -27.74
N HIS A 444 9.64 -16.21 -27.81
CA HIS A 444 9.07 -16.88 -28.99
C HIS A 444 7.60 -16.47 -29.20
N GLN A 445 6.78 -16.47 -28.13
CA GLN A 445 5.39 -16.00 -28.21
C GLN A 445 5.30 -14.52 -28.62
N ALA A 446 6.22 -13.70 -28.14
CA ALA A 446 6.34 -12.29 -28.51
C ALA A 446 6.85 -12.07 -29.95
N GLY A 447 7.35 -13.11 -30.64
CA GLY A 447 7.95 -13.00 -31.98
C GLY A 447 9.28 -12.25 -32.00
N LEU A 448 10.05 -12.32 -30.91
CA LEU A 448 11.37 -11.71 -30.75
C LEU A 448 12.53 -12.66 -31.07
N LEU A 449 12.22 -13.93 -31.42
CA LEU A 449 13.16 -15.00 -31.75
C LEU A 449 12.82 -15.61 -33.11
#